data_AF-A0A1S3XI88-F1
#
_entry.id   AF-A0A1S3XI88-F1
#
_cell.length_a   1.000
_cell.length_b   1.000
_cell.length_c   1.000
_cell.angle_alpha   90.00
_cell.angle_beta   90.00
_cell.angle_gamma   90.00
#
_symmetry.space_group_name_H-M   'P 1'
#
loop_
_entity.id
_entity.type
_entity.pdbx_description
1 polymer ?
#
loop_
_entity_poly.entity_id
_entity_poly.type
_entity_poly.pdbx_seq_one_letter_code
_entity_poly.pdbx_strand_id
1 'polypeptide(L)'
;MVILILLKPLLLLLVRVLCFMRMIIPIPVTPGMFILLIWRSTVLVVLSIRNKTDFITGTTGVPPNGSPLARQWQRCNDLVISWLINSLSKDIARSVEYSVFAKDIWNELEERYGKAGGARIFELKKDLAHISQGSHDIASYFNKIKQLWDEIASISTGREGVYTCGAKSTEDEEQRAYQFLMGLNEIMFRPGVTF
;
A
#
# COMPACT_ATOMS: atom_id res chain seq x y z
N MET A 1 -23.38 -0.03 42.70
CA MET A 1 -24.15 0.21 41.45
C MET A 1 -23.77 1.53 40.74
N VAL A 2 -23.40 2.59 41.47
CA VAL A 2 -23.06 3.91 40.90
C VAL A 2 -21.74 3.93 40.09
N ILE A 3 -20.72 3.16 40.50
CA ILE A 3 -19.41 3.09 39.82
C ILE A 3 -19.53 2.52 38.38
N LEU A 4 -20.40 1.53 38.17
CA LEU A 4 -20.65 0.94 36.84
C LEU A 4 -21.38 1.89 35.88
N ILE A 5 -22.12 2.88 36.40
CA ILE A 5 -22.84 3.88 35.60
C ILE A 5 -21.87 4.99 35.16
N LEU A 6 -20.90 5.35 36.01
CA LEU A 6 -19.85 6.32 35.69
C LEU A 6 -18.75 5.75 34.78
N LEU A 7 -18.46 4.45 34.86
CA LEU A 7 -17.51 3.79 33.95
C LEU A 7 -18.08 3.50 32.56
N LYS A 8 -19.41 3.37 32.40
CA LYS A 8 -20.04 3.07 31.10
C LYS A 8 -19.68 4.05 29.98
N PRO A 9 -19.76 5.39 30.16
CA PRO A 9 -19.35 6.32 29.12
C PRO A 9 -17.84 6.30 28.86
N LEU A 10 -17.00 6.08 29.87
CA LEU A 10 -15.54 5.94 29.70
C LEU A 10 -15.17 4.65 28.95
N LEU A 11 -15.87 3.55 29.24
CA LEU A 11 -15.73 2.26 28.55
C LEU A 11 -16.29 2.34 27.13
N LEU A 12 -17.39 3.07 26.89
CA LEU A 12 -17.89 3.34 25.54
C LEU A 12 -16.95 4.26 24.75
N LEU A 13 -16.30 5.23 25.40
CA LEU A 13 -15.29 6.07 24.79
C LEU A 13 -14.03 5.26 24.48
N LEU A 14 -13.59 4.38 25.39
CA LEU A 14 -12.49 3.44 25.16
C LEU A 14 -12.83 2.44 24.07
N VAL A 15 -14.04 1.86 24.03
CA VAL A 15 -14.48 0.96 22.97
C VAL A 15 -14.66 1.71 21.65
N ARG A 16 -15.10 2.97 21.66
CA ARG A 16 -15.15 3.82 20.46
C ARG A 16 -13.78 4.21 19.99
N VAL A 17 -12.84 4.55 20.87
CA VAL A 17 -11.44 4.87 20.54
C VAL A 17 -10.70 3.60 20.09
N LEU A 18 -10.95 2.45 20.72
CA LEU A 18 -10.40 1.15 20.34
C LEU A 18 -11.02 0.65 19.04
N CYS A 19 -12.32 0.81 18.80
CA CYS A 19 -12.94 0.52 17.50
C CYS A 19 -12.51 1.51 16.42
N PHE A 20 -12.30 2.79 16.75
CA PHE A 20 -11.78 3.79 15.81
C PHE A 20 -10.31 3.51 15.48
N MET A 21 -9.52 3.00 16.42
CA MET A 21 -8.16 2.48 16.18
C MET A 21 -8.18 1.15 15.41
N ARG A 22 -9.16 0.28 15.64
CA ARG A 22 -9.32 -1.02 14.97
C ARG A 22 -9.97 -0.93 13.59
N MET A 23 -10.56 0.22 13.25
CA MET A 23 -11.11 0.55 11.93
C MET A 23 -10.06 1.16 10.99
N ILE A 24 -8.87 1.53 11.49
CA ILE A 24 -7.89 2.25 10.68
C ILE A 24 -7.00 1.29 9.87
N ILE A 25 -6.61 0.11 10.36
CA ILE A 25 -5.86 -0.91 9.57
C ILE A 25 -6.25 -2.32 10.05
N PRO A 26 -7.05 -3.11 9.30
CA PRO A 26 -7.44 -4.44 9.71
C PRO A 26 -6.47 -5.50 9.16
N ILE A 27 -5.15 -5.38 9.35
CA ILE A 27 -4.26 -6.55 9.23
C ILE A 27 -3.12 -6.40 10.25
N PRO A 28 -3.02 -7.25 11.29
CA PRO A 28 -1.76 -7.40 12.00
C PRO A 28 -0.70 -7.91 11.02
N VAL A 29 0.36 -7.13 10.80
CA VAL A 29 1.45 -7.47 9.89
C VAL A 29 2.14 -8.75 10.37
N THR A 30 1.75 -9.91 9.87
CA THR A 30 2.55 -11.13 10.03
C THR A 30 3.83 -11.00 9.22
N PRO A 31 4.90 -11.76 9.54
CA PRO A 31 6.16 -11.68 8.79
C PRO A 31 5.93 -12.26 7.39
N GLY A 32 5.53 -11.40 6.45
CA GLY A 32 5.16 -11.77 5.10
C GLY A 32 5.28 -10.57 4.16
N MET A 33 6.14 -10.71 3.15
CA MET A 33 6.56 -9.63 2.24
C MET A 33 5.41 -9.01 1.43
N PHE A 34 4.36 -9.79 1.12
CA PHE A 34 3.16 -9.37 0.40
C PHE A 34 2.24 -8.44 1.23
N ILE A 35 2.18 -8.65 2.56
CA ILE A 35 1.31 -7.90 3.46
C ILE A 35 1.85 -6.49 3.73
N LEU A 36 3.18 -6.31 3.66
CA LEU A 36 3.83 -5.02 3.85
C LEU A 36 3.58 -4.04 2.69
N LEU A 37 3.42 -4.55 1.46
CA LEU A 37 3.05 -3.73 0.30
C LEU A 37 1.60 -3.23 0.40
N ILE A 38 0.68 -4.08 0.85
CA ILE A 38 -0.73 -3.72 1.10
C ILE A 38 -0.83 -2.73 2.28
N TRP A 39 -0.06 -2.97 3.34
CA TRP A 39 0.06 -2.06 4.48
C TRP A 39 0.47 -0.66 4.03
N ARG A 40 1.52 -0.56 3.22
CA ARG A 40 2.03 0.71 2.71
C ARG A 40 0.95 1.50 1.98
N SER A 41 0.25 0.88 1.02
CA SER A 41 -0.83 1.53 0.26
C SER A 41 -1.97 1.98 1.17
N THR A 42 -2.32 1.17 2.16
CA THR A 42 -3.39 1.49 3.12
C THR A 42 -3.01 2.68 4.01
N VAL A 43 -1.78 2.71 4.53
CA VAL A 43 -1.27 3.82 5.35
C VAL A 43 -1.26 5.12 4.56
N LEU A 44 -0.80 5.11 3.30
CA LEU A 44 -0.84 6.31 2.46
C LEU A 44 -2.25 6.86 2.27
N VAL A 45 -3.23 5.99 1.98
CA VAL A 45 -4.63 6.40 1.81
C VAL A 45 -5.17 7.02 3.09
N VAL A 46 -4.93 6.39 4.25
CA VAL A 46 -5.37 6.91 5.54
C VAL A 46 -4.75 8.28 5.84
N LEU A 47 -3.45 8.43 5.62
CA LEU A 47 -2.75 9.70 5.84
C LEU A 47 -3.22 10.78 4.87
N SER A 48 -3.52 10.42 3.62
CA SER A 48 -4.06 11.33 2.62
C SER A 48 -5.43 11.86 3.03
N ILE A 49 -6.35 10.96 3.45
CA ILE A 49 -7.69 11.35 3.94
C ILE A 49 -7.60 12.29 5.15
N ARG A 50 -6.52 12.20 5.95
CA ARG A 50 -6.30 13.01 7.15
C ARG A 50 -5.44 14.26 6.92
N ASN A 51 -4.99 14.48 5.68
CA ASN A 51 -4.04 15.53 5.33
C ASN A 51 -2.78 15.51 6.23
N LYS A 52 -2.14 14.34 6.31
CA LYS A 52 -0.96 14.06 7.15
C LYS A 52 0.19 13.41 6.37
N THR A 53 0.08 13.29 5.04
CA THR A 53 1.14 12.74 4.18
C THR A 53 2.45 13.51 4.28
N ASP A 54 2.38 14.81 4.56
CA ASP A 54 3.57 15.67 4.60
C ASP A 54 4.51 15.34 5.77
N PHE A 55 4.01 14.65 6.80
CA PHE A 55 4.82 14.21 7.95
C PHE A 55 5.68 12.99 7.64
N ILE A 56 5.25 12.12 6.71
CA ILE A 56 6.04 10.97 6.26
C ILE A 56 6.97 11.35 5.09
N THR A 57 6.54 12.25 4.20
CA THR A 57 7.39 12.77 3.11
C THR A 57 8.42 13.77 3.63
N GLY A 58 8.12 14.44 4.75
CA GLY A 58 8.95 15.52 5.30
C GLY A 58 8.82 16.84 4.56
N THR A 59 7.77 17.02 3.77
CA THR A 59 7.46 18.29 3.07
C THR A 59 7.18 19.41 4.08
N THR A 60 6.53 19.07 5.21
CA THR A 60 6.37 20.02 6.32
C THR A 60 7.63 19.98 7.18
N GLY A 61 8.52 20.95 6.95
CA GLY A 61 9.73 21.12 7.75
C GLY A 61 9.44 21.37 9.23
N VAL A 62 10.38 20.97 10.10
CA VAL A 62 10.30 21.22 11.54
C VAL A 62 10.28 22.74 11.76
N PRO A 63 9.24 23.30 12.40
CA PRO A 63 9.17 24.73 12.66
C PRO A 63 10.26 25.17 13.65
N PRO A 64 10.74 26.42 13.57
CA PRO A 64 11.79 26.92 14.43
C PRO A 64 11.39 26.94 15.91
N ASN A 65 12.40 26.74 16.78
CA ASN A 65 12.25 26.74 18.22
C ASN A 65 11.62 28.06 18.70
N GLY A 66 10.49 27.96 19.41
CA GLY A 66 9.74 29.12 19.92
C GLY A 66 8.52 29.53 19.07
N SER A 67 8.31 28.92 17.91
CA SER A 67 7.07 29.14 17.14
C SER A 67 5.84 28.60 17.89
N PRO A 68 4.70 29.32 17.91
CA PRO A 68 3.45 28.78 18.44
C PRO A 68 2.99 27.51 17.68
N LEU A 69 3.47 27.33 16.44
CA LEU A 69 3.19 26.16 15.62
C LEU A 69 4.05 24.94 15.97
N ALA A 70 5.16 25.11 16.71
CA ALA A 70 6.05 24.00 17.04
C ALA A 70 5.36 22.91 17.88
N ARG A 71 4.57 23.33 18.87
CA ARG A 71 3.78 22.40 19.68
C ARG A 71 2.72 21.68 18.84
N GLN A 72 2.08 22.38 17.90
CA GLN A 72 1.04 21.80 17.05
C GLN A 72 1.62 20.81 16.03
N TRP A 73 2.77 21.14 15.45
CA TRP A 73 3.52 20.26 14.57
C TRP A 73 3.96 18.98 15.29
N GLN A 74 4.54 19.12 16.49
CA GLN A 74 4.96 17.96 17.30
C GLN A 74 3.79 17.03 17.59
N ARG A 75 2.63 17.57 18.00
CA ARG A 75 1.42 16.76 18.22
C ARG A 75 0.97 15.99 16.97
N CYS A 76 1.11 16.58 15.79
CA CYS A 76 0.76 15.90 14.54
C CYS A 76 1.78 14.81 14.21
N ASN A 77 3.08 15.08 14.41
CA ASN A 77 4.14 14.09 14.25
C ASN A 77 3.93 12.88 15.18
N ASP A 78 3.70 13.13 16.47
CA ASP A 78 3.49 12.07 17.48
C ASP A 78 2.23 11.23 17.17
N LEU A 79 1.19 11.88 16.63
CA LEU A 79 -0.03 11.20 16.19
C LEU A 79 0.25 10.24 15.02
N VAL A 80 1.04 10.69 14.03
CA VAL A 80 1.42 9.85 12.88
C VAL A 80 2.34 8.71 13.33
N ILE A 81 3.29 8.97 14.22
CA ILE A 81 4.13 7.92 14.85
C ILE A 81 3.24 6.87 15.53
N SER A 82 2.27 7.31 16.31
CA SER A 82 1.33 6.40 16.97
C SER A 82 0.57 5.54 15.96
N TRP A 83 0.08 6.11 14.86
CA TRP A 83 -0.60 5.34 13.82
C TRP A 83 0.32 4.33 13.14
N LEU A 84 1.57 4.72 12.84
CA LEU A 84 2.56 3.83 12.25
C LEU A 84 2.87 2.68 13.21
N ILE A 85 3.27 2.94 14.44
CA ILE A 85 3.64 1.91 15.42
C ILE A 85 2.47 0.95 15.69
N ASN A 86 1.25 1.47 15.89
CA ASN A 86 0.07 0.63 16.16
C ASN A 86 -0.38 -0.22 14.98
N SER A 87 0.08 0.11 13.77
CA SER A 87 -0.23 -0.65 12.56
C SER A 87 0.72 -1.82 12.28
N LEU A 88 1.83 -1.88 13.01
CA LEU A 88 2.89 -2.87 12.83
C LEU A 88 2.70 -4.05 13.79
N SER A 89 3.29 -5.20 13.45
CA SER A 89 3.46 -6.26 14.44
C SER A 89 4.49 -5.86 15.49
N LYS A 90 4.39 -6.49 16.66
CA LYS A 90 5.26 -6.22 17.81
C LYS A 90 6.74 -6.31 17.50
N ASP A 91 7.14 -7.18 16.56
CA ASP A 91 8.56 -7.35 16.21
C ASP A 91 9.08 -6.19 15.36
N ILE A 92 8.26 -5.68 14.44
CA ILE A 92 8.61 -4.55 13.58
C ILE A 92 8.47 -3.24 14.36
N ALA A 93 7.40 -3.10 15.16
CA ALA A 93 7.18 -1.94 16.02
C ALA A 93 8.37 -1.68 16.96
N ARG A 94 8.94 -2.75 17.55
CA ARG A 94 10.11 -2.65 18.42
C ARG A 94 11.36 -2.10 17.74
N SER A 95 11.51 -2.23 16.41
CA SER A 95 12.69 -1.67 15.73
C SER A 95 12.59 -0.16 15.54
N VAL A 96 11.37 0.38 15.48
CA VAL A 96 11.09 1.80 15.19
C VAL A 96 10.52 2.58 16.38
N GLU A 97 10.34 1.93 17.54
CA GLU A 97 9.66 2.50 18.72
C GLU A 97 10.33 3.77 19.28
N TYR A 98 11.66 3.87 19.13
CA TYR A 98 12.44 5.00 19.64
C TYR A 98 12.61 6.15 18.65
N SER A 99 12.00 6.06 17.47
CA SER A 99 12.13 7.10 16.44
C SER A 99 11.35 8.35 16.81
N VAL A 100 12.01 9.50 16.70
CA VAL A 100 11.47 10.81 17.09
C VAL A 100 10.56 11.41 16.01
N PHE A 101 10.80 11.06 14.73
CA PHE A 101 10.06 11.60 13.61
C PHE A 101 9.34 10.49 12.83
N ALA A 102 8.09 10.77 12.44
CA ALA A 102 7.29 9.87 11.61
C ALA A 102 7.97 9.56 10.27
N LYS A 103 8.69 10.55 9.72
CA LYS A 103 9.51 10.42 8.51
C LYS A 103 10.57 9.33 8.64
N ASP A 104 11.24 9.25 9.78
CA ASP A 104 12.33 8.30 9.97
C ASP A 104 11.79 6.86 10.04
N ILE A 105 10.67 6.67 10.75
CA ILE A 105 9.93 5.40 10.77
C ILE A 105 9.53 4.99 9.36
N TRP A 106 8.95 5.94 8.60
CA TRP A 106 8.52 5.69 7.23
C TRP A 106 9.70 5.26 6.33
N ASN A 107 10.81 6.00 6.38
CA ASN A 107 12.00 5.72 5.58
C ASN A 107 12.64 4.37 5.94
N GLU A 108 12.75 4.03 7.23
CA GLU A 108 13.30 2.73 7.66
C GLU A 108 12.45 1.58 7.11
N LEU A 109 11.12 1.70 7.20
CA LEU A 109 10.20 0.69 6.68
C LEU A 109 10.25 0.61 5.14
N GLU A 110 10.37 1.74 4.45
CA GLU A 110 10.56 1.77 2.99
C GLU A 110 11.91 1.20 2.56
N GLU A 111 12.99 1.44 3.29
CA GLU A 111 14.29 0.86 2.95
C GLU A 111 14.28 -0.66 3.14
N ARG A 112 13.72 -1.10 4.27
CA ARG A 112 13.71 -2.51 4.67
C ARG A 112 12.77 -3.35 3.79
N TYR A 113 11.64 -2.78 3.36
CA TYR A 113 10.58 -3.51 2.68
C TYR A 113 10.23 -2.97 1.28
N GLY A 114 10.70 -1.79 0.90
CA GLY A 114 10.50 -1.23 -0.44
C GLY A 114 11.33 -1.91 -1.51
N LYS A 115 12.52 -2.45 -1.18
CA LYS A 115 13.35 -3.26 -2.10
C LYS A 115 12.64 -4.57 -2.50
N ALA A 116 11.91 -5.17 -1.57
CA ALA A 116 11.12 -6.37 -1.82
C ALA A 116 10.02 -6.20 -2.87
N GLY A 117 9.38 -5.02 -2.92
CA GLY A 117 8.42 -4.71 -3.98
C GLY A 117 9.04 -4.76 -5.38
N GLY A 118 10.35 -4.48 -5.50
CA GLY A 118 11.07 -4.47 -6.77
C GLY A 118 11.39 -5.88 -7.24
N ALA A 119 11.84 -6.73 -6.32
CA ALA A 119 12.01 -8.16 -6.58
C ALA A 119 10.66 -8.80 -6.98
N ARG A 120 9.56 -8.44 -6.29
CA ARG A 120 8.22 -8.93 -6.65
C ARG A 120 7.77 -8.44 -8.03
N ILE A 121 7.95 -7.16 -8.35
CA ILE A 121 7.67 -6.63 -9.70
C ILE A 121 8.51 -7.37 -10.75
N PHE A 122 9.78 -7.64 -10.47
CA PHE A 122 10.65 -8.36 -11.39
C PHE A 122 10.15 -9.79 -11.64
N GLU A 123 9.82 -10.55 -10.59
CA GLU A 123 9.23 -11.88 -10.75
C GLU A 123 7.91 -11.84 -11.49
N LEU A 124 7.01 -10.91 -11.17
CA LEU A 124 5.73 -10.75 -11.90
C LEU A 124 5.95 -10.40 -13.38
N LYS A 125 6.94 -9.57 -13.70
CA LYS A 125 7.32 -9.27 -15.10
C LYS A 125 7.91 -10.49 -15.79
N LYS A 126 8.66 -11.34 -15.08
CA LYS A 126 9.17 -12.61 -15.60
C LYS A 126 8.01 -13.55 -15.89
N ASP A 127 7.07 -13.71 -14.96
CA ASP A 127 5.88 -14.55 -15.15
C ASP A 127 5.05 -14.07 -16.34
N LEU A 128 4.88 -12.75 -16.47
CA LEU A 128 4.20 -12.12 -17.61
C LEU A 128 4.91 -12.35 -18.95
N ALA A 129 6.25 -12.44 -18.97
CA ALA A 129 7.00 -12.73 -20.19
C ALA A 129 6.92 -14.21 -20.61
N HIS A 130 6.64 -15.12 -19.67
CA HIS A 130 6.56 -16.56 -19.91
C HIS A 130 5.12 -17.08 -20.06
N ILE A 131 4.12 -16.22 -19.80
CA ILE A 131 2.72 -16.61 -19.93
C ILE A 131 2.36 -16.78 -21.40
N SER A 132 1.69 -17.88 -21.70
CA SER A 132 1.08 -18.14 -23.00
C SER A 132 -0.31 -18.75 -22.78
N GLN A 133 -1.16 -18.65 -23.79
CA GLN A 133 -2.52 -19.18 -23.75
C GLN A 133 -2.49 -20.70 -23.49
N GLY A 134 -1.66 -21.43 -24.23
CA GLY A 134 -1.50 -22.87 -24.06
C GLY A 134 -2.84 -23.60 -24.24
N SER A 135 -3.24 -24.41 -23.27
CA SER A 135 -4.53 -25.11 -23.27
C SER A 135 -5.70 -24.31 -22.66
N HIS A 136 -5.47 -23.06 -22.22
CA HIS A 136 -6.52 -22.25 -21.61
C HIS A 136 -7.42 -21.58 -22.67
N ASP A 137 -8.68 -21.39 -22.33
CA ASP A 137 -9.56 -20.52 -23.12
C ASP A 137 -9.11 -19.05 -23.00
N ILE A 138 -9.55 -18.23 -23.95
CA ILE A 138 -9.11 -16.84 -24.09
C ILE A 138 -9.51 -16.00 -22.87
N ALA A 139 -10.69 -16.24 -22.29
CA ALA A 139 -11.15 -15.48 -21.13
C ALA A 139 -10.33 -15.82 -19.88
N SER A 140 -10.02 -17.10 -19.67
CA SER A 140 -9.14 -17.55 -18.58
C SER A 140 -7.71 -17.02 -18.73
N TYR A 141 -7.17 -17.02 -19.96
CA TYR A 141 -5.85 -16.45 -20.26
C TYR A 141 -5.82 -14.93 -20.01
N PHE A 142 -6.82 -14.21 -20.50
CA PHE A 142 -6.97 -12.77 -20.25
C PHE A 142 -7.05 -12.45 -18.76
N ASN A 143 -7.84 -13.20 -18.00
CA ASN A 143 -7.98 -12.98 -16.56
C ASN A 143 -6.65 -13.16 -15.81
N LYS A 144 -5.84 -14.16 -16.18
CA LYS A 144 -4.51 -14.37 -15.59
C LYS A 144 -3.55 -13.22 -15.88
N ILE A 145 -3.50 -12.77 -17.14
CA ILE A 145 -2.67 -11.61 -17.53
C ILE A 145 -3.14 -10.35 -16.81
N LYS A 146 -4.45 -10.12 -16.77
CA LYS A 146 -5.03 -8.97 -16.07
C LYS A 146 -4.67 -8.98 -14.59
N GLN A 147 -4.72 -10.14 -13.93
CA GLN A 147 -4.32 -10.28 -12.54
C GLN A 147 -2.85 -9.90 -12.32
N LEU A 148 -1.94 -10.31 -13.22
CA LEU A 148 -0.52 -9.93 -13.16
C LEU A 148 -0.34 -8.41 -13.35
N TRP A 149 -1.03 -7.80 -14.31
CA TRP A 149 -0.98 -6.34 -14.51
C TRP A 149 -1.53 -5.56 -13.31
N ASP A 150 -2.65 -6.00 -12.74
CA ASP A 150 -3.26 -5.36 -11.58
C ASP A 150 -2.36 -5.48 -10.34
N GLU A 151 -1.68 -6.63 -10.17
CA GLU A 151 -0.70 -6.81 -9.10
C GLU A 151 0.52 -5.90 -9.30
N ILE A 152 1.11 -5.84 -10.50
CA ILE A 152 2.23 -4.94 -10.82
C ILE A 152 1.83 -3.47 -10.58
N ALA A 153 0.64 -3.07 -11.02
CA ALA A 153 0.12 -1.72 -10.81
C ALA A 153 -0.03 -1.41 -9.32
N SER A 154 -0.59 -2.32 -8.53
CA SER A 154 -0.76 -2.13 -7.09
C SER A 154 0.56 -1.91 -6.34
N ILE A 155 1.64 -2.56 -6.79
CA ILE A 155 2.98 -2.42 -6.18
C ILE A 155 3.68 -1.15 -6.70
N SER A 156 3.43 -0.77 -7.96
CA SER A 156 4.06 0.39 -8.61
C SER A 156 3.44 1.72 -8.16
N THR A 157 2.11 1.78 -8.00
CA THR A 157 1.41 2.92 -7.38
C THR A 157 1.80 3.10 -5.91
N GLY A 158 2.32 2.05 -5.28
CA GLY A 158 2.94 2.13 -3.97
C GLY A 158 4.37 2.71 -3.99
N ARG A 159 4.99 3.00 -5.13
CA ARG A 159 6.37 3.54 -5.21
C ARG A 159 6.41 4.98 -5.70
N GLU A 160 5.48 5.35 -6.56
CA GLU A 160 5.30 6.72 -6.98
C GLU A 160 4.38 7.43 -5.98
N GLY A 161 4.84 8.56 -5.46
CA GLY A 161 4.10 9.35 -4.49
C GLY A 161 2.67 9.63 -4.95
N VAL A 162 1.79 9.80 -3.96
CA VAL A 162 0.38 10.19 -4.10
C VAL A 162 0.21 11.21 -5.25
N TYR A 163 -0.86 11.02 -6.05
CA TYR A 163 -1.34 11.88 -7.14
C TYR A 163 -0.78 11.62 -8.55
N THR A 164 -0.96 10.41 -9.08
CA THR A 164 -1.34 10.28 -10.49
C THR A 164 -2.72 9.65 -10.55
N CYS A 165 -3.74 10.51 -10.68
CA CYS A 165 -5.08 10.10 -11.03
C CYS A 165 -5.02 9.47 -12.42
N GLY A 166 -4.90 8.13 -12.47
CA GLY A 166 -5.59 7.25 -13.41
C GLY A 166 -5.62 7.59 -14.90
N ALA A 167 -4.72 8.44 -15.40
CA ALA A 167 -4.45 8.53 -16.82
C ALA A 167 -3.62 7.29 -17.14
N LYS A 168 -4.28 6.15 -17.37
CA LYS A 168 -3.68 5.08 -18.15
C LYS A 168 -3.26 5.75 -19.45
N SER A 169 -1.96 5.90 -19.67
CA SER A 169 -1.50 6.40 -20.95
C SER A 169 -2.01 5.43 -22.02
N THR A 170 -2.40 5.95 -23.19
CA THR A 170 -2.70 5.12 -24.36
C THR A 170 -1.55 4.15 -24.65
N GLU A 171 -0.33 4.57 -24.32
CA GLU A 171 0.91 3.78 -24.41
C GLU A 171 0.91 2.54 -23.49
N ASP A 172 0.40 2.64 -22.26
CA ASP A 172 0.27 1.51 -21.35
C ASP A 172 -0.77 0.49 -21.83
N GLU A 173 -1.86 0.97 -22.44
CA GLU A 173 -2.91 0.10 -22.99
C GLU A 173 -2.44 -0.60 -24.27
N GLU A 174 -1.72 0.09 -25.14
CA GLU A 174 -1.08 -0.49 -26.32
C GLU A 174 -0.05 -1.56 -25.92
N GLN A 175 0.82 -1.26 -24.96
CA GLN A 175 1.83 -2.22 -24.49
C GLN A 175 1.18 -3.48 -23.90
N ARG A 176 0.07 -3.32 -23.15
CA ARG A 176 -0.71 -4.44 -22.62
C ARG A 176 -1.35 -5.25 -23.75
N ALA A 177 -1.88 -4.59 -24.78
CA ALA A 177 -2.44 -5.27 -25.95
C ALA A 177 -1.37 -6.09 -26.69
N TYR A 178 -0.19 -5.52 -26.94
CA TYR A 178 0.94 -6.25 -27.54
C TYR A 178 1.35 -7.46 -26.71
N GLN A 179 1.48 -7.31 -25.39
CA GLN A 179 1.82 -8.42 -24.49
C GLN A 179 0.77 -9.55 -24.51
N PHE A 180 -0.52 -9.20 -24.51
CA PHE A 180 -1.59 -10.18 -24.63
C PHE A 180 -1.50 -10.97 -25.94
N LEU A 181 -1.34 -10.25 -27.06
CA LEU A 181 -1.27 -10.81 -28.40
C LEU A 181 -0.05 -11.72 -28.61
N MET A 182 1.10 -11.41 -28.01
CA MET A 182 2.33 -12.23 -28.13
C MET A 182 2.19 -13.64 -27.55
N GLY A 183 1.34 -13.83 -26.53
CA GLY A 183 1.16 -15.14 -25.90
C GLY A 183 -0.07 -15.92 -26.38
N LEU A 184 -0.85 -15.41 -27.34
CA LEU A 184 -1.95 -16.16 -27.96
C LEU A 184 -1.42 -17.33 -28.80
N ASN A 185 -2.19 -18.41 -28.89
CA ASN A 185 -1.82 -19.54 -29.75
C ASN A 185 -1.87 -19.15 -31.23
N GLU A 186 -0.88 -19.60 -32.02
CA GLU A 186 -0.82 -19.37 -33.48
C GLU A 186 -2.05 -19.87 -34.26
N ILE A 187 -2.84 -20.76 -33.66
CA ILE A 187 -4.05 -21.35 -34.26
C ILE A 187 -5.10 -20.26 -34.55
N MET A 188 -5.10 -19.15 -33.82
CA MET A 188 -5.98 -18.01 -34.12
C MET A 188 -5.52 -17.19 -35.34
N PHE A 189 -4.29 -17.39 -35.83
CA PHE A 189 -3.72 -16.60 -36.93
C PHE A 189 -3.60 -17.38 -38.24
N ARG A 190 -4.17 -18.59 -38.35
CA ARG A 190 -4.27 -19.29 -39.65
C ARG A 190 -5.56 -18.90 -40.38
N PRO A 191 -5.51 -18.09 -41.45
CA PRO A 191 -6.61 -18.00 -42.39
C PRO A 191 -6.70 -19.35 -43.13
N GLY A 192 -7.62 -20.23 -42.72
CA GLY A 192 -7.88 -21.45 -43.50
C GLY A 192 -8.34 -22.69 -42.74
N VAL A 193 -9.12 -22.57 -41.67
CA VAL A 193 -9.90 -23.72 -41.18
C VAL A 193 -11.36 -23.46 -41.48
N THR A 194 -11.79 -23.93 -42.65
CA THR A 194 -13.21 -24.06 -43.02
C THR A 194 -13.84 -25.17 -42.18
N PHE A 195 -15.01 -24.89 -41.61
CA PHE A 195 -15.92 -25.88 -41.01
C PHE A 195 -16.39 -26.90 -42.05
#